data_AF-A0A0M0HY10-F1
#
_entry.id   AF-A0A0M0HY10-F1
#
_cell.length_a   1.000
_cell.length_b   1.000
_cell.length_c   1.000
_cell.angle_alpha   90.00
_cell.angle_beta   90.00
_cell.angle_gamma   90.00
#
_symmetry.space_group_name_H-M   'P 1'
#
loop_
_entity.id
_entity.type
_entity.pdbx_description
1 polymer ?
#
loop_
_entity_poly.entity_id
_entity_poly.type
_entity_poly.pdbx_seq_one_letter_code
_entity_poly.pdbx_strand_id
1 'polypeptide(L)' 'MSTNNSCNSTDPKQTAAYLKRRSTRLRKKARFARDASTCDRLIHMADRAVTRANEIYFAAC' A
#
# COMPACT_ATOMS: atom_id res chain seq x y z
N MET A 1 -0.70 30.83 -4.52
CA MET A 1 -1.21 29.54 -4.03
C MET A 1 -0.64 28.44 -4.93
N SER A 2 0.60 28.02 -4.70
CA SER A 2 1.25 26.97 -5.52
C SER A 2 0.99 25.62 -4.87
N THR A 3 0.08 24.84 -5.43
CA THR A 3 -0.18 23.46 -5.04
C THR A 3 0.93 22.56 -5.60
N ASN A 4 2.09 22.60 -4.95
CA ASN A 4 3.19 21.68 -5.25
C ASN A 4 2.79 20.27 -4.81
N ASN A 5 2.11 19.55 -5.70
CA ASN A 5 1.95 18.10 -5.65
C ASN A 5 3.34 17.47 -5.86
N SER A 6 4.19 17.48 -4.83
CA SER A 6 5.45 16.75 -4.85
C SER A 6 5.13 15.26 -4.66
N CYS A 7 4.92 14.57 -5.77
CA CYS A 7 4.55 13.15 -5.84
C CYS A 7 5.63 12.18 -5.35
N ASN A 8 6.72 12.69 -4.79
CA ASN A 8 7.86 11.91 -4.32
C ASN A 8 7.99 12.16 -2.82
N SER A 9 7.35 11.32 -2.00
CA SER A 9 7.73 11.23 -0.59
C SER A 9 9.16 10.72 -0.53
N THR A 10 10.12 11.63 -0.40
CA THR A 10 11.56 11.35 -0.25
C THR A 10 11.87 10.58 1.02
N ASP A 11 10.92 10.50 1.96
CA ASP A 11 11.04 9.73 3.18
C ASP A 11 10.60 8.25 2.97
N PRO A 12 11.52 7.27 3.07
CA PRO A 12 11.20 5.86 2.96
C PRO A 12 10.27 5.37 4.07
N LYS A 13 10.32 5.95 5.28
CA LYS A 13 9.40 5.58 6.38
C LYS A 13 7.97 6.02 6.08
N GLN A 14 7.79 7.20 5.47
CA GLN A 14 6.48 7.65 5.00
C GLN A 14 5.94 6.76 3.88
N THR A 15 6.81 6.37 2.94
CA THR A 15 6.45 5.45 1.86
C THR A 15 6.01 4.09 2.40
N ALA A 16 6.76 3.51 3.35
CA ALA A 16 6.40 2.28 4.02
C ALA A 16 5.05 2.40 4.77
N ALA A 17 4.83 3.48 5.50
CA ALA A 17 3.57 3.73 6.21
C ALA A 17 2.38 3.87 5.23
N TYR A 18 2.57 4.54 4.10
CA TYR A 18 1.55 4.63 3.06
C TYR A 18 1.19 3.25 2.49
N LEU A 19 2.19 2.43 2.20
CA LEU A 19 1.98 1.07 1.67
C LEU A 19 1.25 0.18 2.68
N LYS A 20 1.55 0.28 3.98
CA LYS A 20 0.78 -0.39 5.05
C LYS A 20 -0.68 0.05 5.05
N ARG A 21 -0.97 1.36 4.96
CA ARG A 21 -2.35 1.88 4.83
C ARG A 21 -3.02 1.43 3.53
N ARG A 22 -2.27 1.28 2.44
CA ARG A 22 -2.80 0.77 1.16
C ARG A 22 -3.22 -0.70 1.30
N SER A 23 -2.41 -1.53 1.96
CA SER A 23 -2.76 -2.93 2.25
C SER A 23 -4.07 -3.04 3.02
N THR A 24 -4.25 -2.26 4.10
CA THR A 24 -5.50 -2.31 4.88
C THR A 24 -6.71 -1.91 4.06
N ARG A 25 -6.60 -0.88 3.19
CA ARG A 25 -7.67 -0.50 2.26
C ARG A 25 -7.99 -1.61 1.25
N LEU A 26 -6.97 -2.27 0.70
CA LEU A 26 -7.15 -3.37 -0.25
C LEU A 26 -7.85 -4.56 0.41
N ARG A 27 -7.45 -4.95 1.62
CA ARG A 27 -8.14 -5.99 2.41
C ARG A 27 -9.57 -5.62 2.72
N LYS A 28 -9.84 -4.36 3.09
CA LYS A 28 -11.22 -3.87 3.29
C LYS A 28 -12.02 -3.97 1.99
N LYS A 29 -11.46 -3.58 0.85
CA LYS A 29 -12.11 -3.67 -0.46
C LYS A 29 -12.39 -5.12 -0.86
N ALA A 30 -11.47 -6.04 -0.58
CA ALA A 30 -11.63 -7.47 -0.85
C ALA A 30 -12.88 -8.06 -0.19
N ARG A 31 -13.19 -7.64 1.05
CA ARG A 31 -14.41 -8.06 1.77
C ARG A 31 -15.72 -7.71 1.06
N PHE A 32 -15.69 -6.71 0.17
CA PHE A 32 -16.85 -6.26 -0.61
C PHE A 32 -16.74 -6.67 -2.09
N ALA A 33 -15.77 -7.52 -2.45
CA ALA A 33 -15.67 -8.04 -3.81
C ALA A 33 -16.86 -8.97 -4.10
N ARG A 34 -17.43 -8.85 -5.29
CA ARG A 34 -18.59 -9.65 -5.72
C ARG A 34 -18.19 -11.06 -6.17
N ASP A 35 -16.98 -11.21 -6.68
CA ASP A 35 -16.45 -12.46 -7.19
C ASP A 35 -15.15 -12.85 -6.47
N ALA A 36 -14.92 -14.16 -6.38
CA ALA A 36 -13.75 -14.71 -5.70
C ALA A 36 -12.43 -14.26 -6.35
N SER A 37 -12.38 -14.16 -7.69
CA SER A 37 -11.16 -13.78 -8.41
C SER A 37 -10.71 -12.36 -8.08
N THR A 38 -11.65 -11.42 -7.96
CA THR A 38 -11.39 -10.04 -7.54
C THR A 38 -10.99 -9.98 -6.07
N CYS A 39 -11.64 -10.78 -5.21
CA CYS A 39 -11.27 -10.90 -3.80
C CYS A 39 -9.79 -11.33 -3.69
N ASP A 40 -9.44 -12.45 -4.32
CA ASP A 40 -8.10 -13.02 -4.29
C ASP A 40 -7.06 -12.06 -4.84
N ARG A 41 -7.36 -11.40 -5.97
CA ARG A 41 -6.47 -10.39 -6.55
C ARG A 41 -6.23 -9.22 -5.59
N LEU A 42 -7.26 -8.74 -4.91
CA LEU A 42 -7.14 -7.65 -3.94
C LEU A 42 -6.33 -8.07 -2.71
N ILE A 43 -6.49 -9.31 -2.24
CA ILE A 43 -5.67 -9.88 -1.15
C ILE A 43 -4.21 -10.00 -1.57
N HIS A 44 -3.93 -10.58 -2.74
CA HIS A 44 -2.57 -10.68 -3.28
C HIS A 44 -1.89 -9.30 -3.41
N MET A 45 -2.62 -8.29 -3.88
CA MET A 45 -2.10 -6.92 -3.95
C MET A 45 -1.85 -6.33 -2.55
N ALA A 46 -2.70 -6.65 -1.58
CA ALA A 46 -2.53 -6.19 -0.20
C ALA A 46 -1.27 -6.79 0.44
N ASP A 47 -1.00 -8.06 0.19
CA ASP A 47 0.17 -8.75 0.73
C ASP A 47 1.46 -8.23 0.08
N ARG A 48 1.47 -8.08 -1.25
CA ARG A 48 2.58 -7.42 -1.97
C ARG A 48 2.89 -6.03 -1.43
N ALA A 49 1.86 -5.25 -1.08
CA ALA A 49 2.04 -3.92 -0.51
C ALA A 49 2.70 -3.96 0.89
N VAL A 50 2.36 -4.93 1.74
CA VAL A 50 3.00 -5.10 3.06
C VAL A 50 4.44 -5.54 2.91
N THR A 51 4.72 -6.52 2.06
CA THR A 51 6.08 -6.99 1.79
C THR A 51 6.97 -5.83 1.35
N ARG A 52 6.51 -5.05 0.36
CA ARG A 52 7.26 -3.88 -0.11
C ARG A 52 7.39 -2.79 0.95
N ALA A 53 6.39 -2.59 1.81
CA ALA A 53 6.49 -1.65 2.92
C ALA A 53 7.59 -2.04 3.91
N ASN A 54 7.69 -3.33 4.22
CA ASN A 54 8.70 -3.85 5.13
C ASN A 54 10.09 -3.74 4.50
N GLU A 55 10.26 -4.14 3.24
CA GLU A 55 11.51 -3.96 2.49
C GLU A 55 12.02 -2.52 2.55
N ILE A 56 11.15 -1.54 2.24
CA ILE A 56 11.51 -0.12 2.26
C ILE A 56 11.86 0.36 3.67
N TYR A 57 11.09 -0.04 4.68
CA TYR A 57 11.33 0.37 6.05
C TYR A 57 12.68 -0.14 6.57
N PHE A 58 12.97 -1.43 6.35
CA PHE A 58 14.21 -2.04 6.80
C PHE A 58 15.43 -1.65 5.97
N ALA A 59 15.28 -1.35 4.68
CA ALA A 59 16.37 -0.83 3.86
C ALA A 59 16.76 0.63 4.20
N ALA A 60 15.91 1.34 4.94
CA ALA A 60 16.12 2.73 5.35
C ALA A 60 16.46 2.91 6.83
N CYS A 61 16.54 1.81 7.59
CA CYS A 61 17.04 1.77 8.96
C CYS A 61 18.52 1.37 8.95
#